data_AF-A0A3B0WLI4-F1
#
_entry.id   AF-A0A3B0WLI4-F1
#
_cell.length_a   1.000
_cell.length_b   1.000
_cell.length_c   1.000
_cell.angle_alpha   90.00
_cell.angle_beta   90.00
_cell.angle_gamma   90.00
#
_symmetry.space_group_name_H-M   'P 1'
#
loop_
_entity.id
_entity.type
_entity.pdbx_description
1 polymer ?
#
loop_
_entity_poly.entity_id
_entity_poly.type
_entity_poly.pdbx_seq_one_letter_code
_entity_poly.pdbx_strand_id
1 'polypeptide(L)'
;MEESFDIKIPNFTLGKEIGRGGMARVFLGEQLEPKREVAIKIVTPQGNDQKILEDLQKEGDTVAQFSHPNIVTVFSCGVIEKNYYLAMEILGGGDLAHKIKSGITELESFNIMLDMAKALEHSHKRGTLHRDIKPENILFHEDGQAVLVDFGIAKAQNTVSEFTRVGAVVGTPHYMSPERALGKEIDERSDIYALGVVLYEMLMGKKVFDGGDTFAISYAHVHEPIPELPEEKANYQSLLNKLLAKNPDDRFQNTTQLISQLKKYLRRLKPMNDTTHSFAPLPDMAGMKNKSSPLPFIITGAIVVIAVLLGIWFMNQQSAIEINQTTLTTEQQIEMSDKLGAAEVHFRTGNISFAEQLYESVLVNFDCKEPDARNRMKTLNKVKYDQIITSCDQSNHSK
;
A
#
# COMPACT_ATOMS: atom_id res chain seq x y z
N MET A 1 -5.92 -15.93 -24.01
CA MET A 1 -4.85 -15.41 -24.87
C MET A 1 -4.26 -14.23 -24.13
N GLU A 2 -3.06 -14.38 -23.58
CA GLU A 2 -2.32 -13.23 -23.05
C GLU A 2 -1.96 -12.33 -24.23
N GLU A 3 -2.40 -11.08 -24.22
CA GLU A 3 -1.91 -10.08 -25.15
C GLU A 3 -0.39 -9.97 -24.96
N SER A 4 0.38 -10.43 -25.94
CA SER A 4 1.83 -10.32 -25.91
C SER A 4 2.21 -8.84 -25.91
N PHE A 5 2.77 -8.37 -24.80
CA PHE A 5 3.31 -7.03 -24.69
C PHE A 5 4.65 -6.98 -25.42
N ASP A 6 4.62 -6.65 -26.72
CA ASP A 6 5.76 -6.73 -27.63
C ASP A 6 6.47 -5.38 -27.73
N ILE A 7 7.32 -5.07 -26.74
CA ILE A 7 8.23 -3.91 -26.76
C ILE A 7 9.66 -4.41 -26.85
N LYS A 8 10.45 -3.82 -27.74
CA LYS A 8 11.88 -4.15 -27.90
C LYS A 8 12.76 -3.12 -27.23
N ILE A 9 13.36 -3.50 -26.10
CA ILE A 9 14.30 -2.66 -25.36
C ILE A 9 15.73 -3.09 -25.72
N PRO A 10 16.57 -2.21 -26.32
CA PRO A 10 17.95 -2.55 -26.65
C PRO A 10 18.72 -3.06 -25.43
N ASN A 11 19.52 -4.10 -25.61
CA ASN A 11 20.31 -4.76 -24.55
C ASN A 11 19.48 -5.49 -23.47
N PHE A 12 18.16 -5.64 -23.64
CA PHE A 12 17.32 -6.37 -22.69
C PHE A 12 16.39 -7.36 -23.40
N THR A 13 16.10 -8.47 -22.71
CA THR A 13 15.03 -9.40 -23.06
C THR A 13 13.96 -9.35 -21.98
N LEU A 14 12.70 -9.17 -22.39
CA LEU A 14 11.55 -9.22 -21.48
C LEU A 14 11.14 -10.68 -21.27
N GLY A 15 11.01 -11.07 -20.01
CA GLY A 15 10.46 -12.36 -19.58
C GLY A 15 9.02 -12.21 -19.07
N LYS A 16 8.68 -13.00 -18.05
CA LYS A 16 7.33 -13.01 -17.47
C LYS A 16 7.01 -11.71 -16.73
N GLU A 17 5.74 -11.31 -16.77
CA GLU A 17 5.24 -10.25 -15.89
C GLU A 17 5.30 -10.73 -14.43
N ILE A 18 5.86 -9.90 -13.55
CA ILE A 18 5.99 -10.15 -12.11
C ILE A 18 5.20 -9.16 -11.25
N GLY A 19 4.66 -8.10 -11.85
CA GLY A 19 3.82 -7.14 -11.17
C GLY A 19 3.07 -6.23 -12.13
N ARG A 20 1.90 -5.76 -11.70
CA ARG A 20 1.06 -4.82 -12.45
C ARG A 20 0.47 -3.77 -11.53
N GLY A 21 0.60 -2.51 -11.92
CA GLY A 21 -0.10 -1.37 -11.34
C GLY A 21 -0.93 -0.63 -12.39
N GLY A 22 -1.53 0.50 -12.02
CA GLY A 22 -2.49 1.22 -12.89
C GLY A 22 -1.97 1.56 -14.28
N MET A 23 -0.79 2.19 -14.38
CA MET A 23 -0.17 2.59 -15.67
C MET A 23 1.17 1.88 -15.93
N ALA A 24 1.54 0.93 -15.06
CA ALA A 24 2.87 0.32 -15.09
C ALA A 24 2.78 -1.20 -15.00
N ARG A 25 3.66 -1.88 -15.73
CA ARG A 25 3.89 -3.32 -15.63
C ARG A 25 5.35 -3.56 -15.28
N VAL A 26 5.63 -4.57 -14.48
CA VAL A 26 6.98 -4.97 -14.11
C VAL A 26 7.21 -6.38 -14.61
N PHE A 27 8.30 -6.57 -15.35
CA PHE A 27 8.69 -7.85 -15.93
C PHE A 27 10.00 -8.33 -15.30
N LEU A 28 10.10 -9.63 -15.10
CA LEU A 28 11.42 -10.26 -14.98
C LEU A 28 12.08 -10.17 -16.36
N GLY A 29 13.32 -9.73 -16.42
CA GLY A 29 14.06 -9.62 -17.67
C GLY A 29 15.52 -9.99 -17.50
N GLU A 30 16.22 -9.96 -18.62
CA GLU A 30 17.66 -10.23 -18.68
C GLU A 30 18.33 -9.08 -19.44
N GLN A 31 19.32 -8.45 -18.82
CA GLN A 31 20.26 -7.60 -19.52
C GLN A 31 21.24 -8.50 -20.27
N LEU A 32 21.49 -8.24 -21.55
CA LEU A 32 22.36 -9.09 -22.37
C LEU A 32 23.84 -8.82 -22.09
N GLU A 33 24.21 -7.54 -21.96
CA GLU A 33 25.59 -7.11 -21.74
C GLU A 33 25.68 -5.96 -20.71
N PRO A 34 26.38 -6.16 -19.57
CA PRO A 34 26.76 -7.46 -19.00
C PRO A 34 25.54 -8.32 -18.66
N LYS A 35 25.70 -9.64 -18.79
CA LYS A 35 24.63 -10.61 -18.55
C LYS A 35 24.19 -10.62 -17.08
N ARG A 36 22.95 -10.22 -16.80
CA ARG A 36 22.35 -10.27 -15.45
C ARG A 36 20.83 -10.31 -15.52
N GLU A 37 20.20 -10.91 -14.52
CA GLU A 37 18.75 -10.79 -14.33
C GLU A 37 18.40 -9.41 -13.77
N VAL A 38 17.29 -8.85 -14.25
CA VAL A 38 16.81 -7.51 -13.89
C VAL A 38 15.28 -7.50 -13.73
N ALA A 39 14.77 -6.55 -12.96
CA ALA A 39 13.37 -6.16 -13.02
C ALA A 39 13.22 -5.00 -14.01
N ILE A 40 12.30 -5.10 -14.96
CA ILE A 40 12.03 -4.07 -15.97
C ILE A 40 10.64 -3.53 -15.75
N LYS A 41 10.54 -2.33 -15.19
CA LYS A 41 9.29 -1.59 -15.08
C LYS A 41 9.05 -0.80 -16.35
N ILE A 42 7.87 -0.97 -16.94
CA ILE A 42 7.42 -0.25 -18.14
C ILE A 42 6.19 0.55 -17.77
N VAL A 43 6.23 1.85 -18.05
CA VAL A 43 5.13 2.80 -17.83
C VAL A 43 4.61 3.26 -19.18
N THR A 44 3.29 3.13 -19.37
CA THR A 44 2.58 3.59 -20.57
C THR A 44 1.65 4.74 -20.17
N PRO A 45 2.07 6.00 -20.35
CA PRO A 45 1.24 7.15 -19.99
C PRO A 45 -0.07 7.17 -20.78
N GLN A 46 -1.17 7.52 -20.11
CA GLN A 46 -2.43 7.76 -20.79
C GLN A 46 -2.33 9.05 -21.63
N GLY A 47 -2.77 8.99 -22.89
CA GLY A 47 -2.88 10.18 -23.75
C GLY A 47 -1.64 10.58 -24.56
N ASN A 48 -0.58 9.75 -24.64
CA ASN A 48 0.67 10.09 -25.36
C ASN A 48 1.27 11.45 -24.96
N ASP A 49 1.16 11.85 -23.69
CA ASP A 49 1.72 13.12 -23.24
C ASP A 49 3.25 13.02 -23.14
N GLN A 50 3.92 13.61 -24.13
CA GLN A 50 5.38 13.67 -24.22
C GLN A 50 6.01 14.29 -22.96
N LYS A 51 5.32 15.22 -22.31
CA LYS A 51 5.81 15.90 -21.11
C LYS A 51 5.92 14.95 -19.92
N ILE A 52 5.00 13.98 -19.81
CA ILE A 52 5.04 12.94 -18.77
C ILE A 52 6.25 12.03 -18.99
N LEU A 53 6.55 11.65 -20.24
CA LEU A 53 7.72 10.83 -20.59
C LEU A 53 9.04 11.56 -20.29
N GLU A 54 9.12 12.86 -20.58
CA GLU A 54 10.30 13.67 -20.26
C GLU A 54 10.55 13.80 -18.75
N ASP A 55 9.49 13.93 -17.95
CA ASP A 55 9.61 13.99 -16.51
C ASP A 55 9.97 12.63 -15.91
N LEU A 56 9.37 11.55 -16.41
CA LEU A 56 9.74 10.18 -16.04
C LEU A 56 11.24 9.92 -16.33
N GLN A 57 11.73 10.37 -17.48
CA GLN A 57 13.13 10.24 -17.87
C GLN A 57 14.06 11.01 -16.93
N LYS A 58 13.78 12.29 -16.65
CA LYS A 58 14.61 13.11 -15.73
C LYS A 58 14.68 12.51 -14.34
N GLU A 59 13.58 11.94 -13.87
CA GLU A 59 13.55 11.28 -12.58
C GLU A 59 14.34 9.97 -12.59
N GLY A 60 14.18 9.15 -13.62
CA GLY A 60 15.00 7.96 -13.86
C GLY A 60 16.50 8.28 -13.83
N ASP A 61 16.91 9.33 -14.54
CA ASP A 61 18.30 9.79 -14.59
C ASP A 61 18.81 10.26 -13.22
N THR A 62 17.92 10.82 -12.38
CA THR A 62 18.26 11.24 -11.02
C THR A 62 18.45 10.04 -10.11
N VAL A 63 17.51 9.09 -10.12
CA VAL A 63 17.56 7.88 -9.30
C VAL A 63 18.73 6.99 -9.70
N ALA A 64 19.07 6.92 -10.99
CA ALA A 64 20.24 6.19 -11.50
C ALA A 64 21.59 6.70 -10.97
N GLN A 65 21.64 7.92 -10.43
CA GLN A 65 22.83 8.47 -9.78
C GLN A 65 22.93 8.08 -8.30
N PHE A 66 21.89 7.48 -7.73
CA PHE A 66 21.91 7.07 -6.34
C PHE A 66 22.70 5.77 -6.18
N SER A 67 23.60 5.77 -5.19
CA SER A 67 24.37 4.60 -4.78
C SER A 67 24.25 4.48 -3.28
N HIS A 68 23.29 3.68 -2.83
CA HIS A 68 22.97 3.52 -1.43
C HIS A 68 22.32 2.15 -1.18
N PRO A 69 22.70 1.39 -0.15
CA PRO A 69 22.20 0.03 0.09
C PRO A 69 20.69 -0.05 0.41
N ASN A 70 20.05 1.06 0.73
CA ASN A 70 18.61 1.14 1.02
C ASN A 70 17.81 1.84 -0.09
N ILE A 71 18.39 2.05 -1.27
CA ILE A 71 17.72 2.59 -2.46
C ILE A 71 17.96 1.62 -3.61
N VAL A 72 16.92 1.35 -4.40
CA VAL A 72 17.04 0.45 -5.55
C VAL A 72 18.10 0.92 -6.54
N THR A 73 18.92 -0.02 -6.97
CA THR A 73 19.92 0.20 -8.00
C THR A 73 19.26 0.18 -9.38
N VAL A 74 19.37 1.29 -10.09
CA VAL A 74 18.92 1.43 -11.48
C VAL A 74 20.09 1.15 -12.42
N PHE A 75 19.92 0.22 -13.35
CA PHE A 75 20.93 -0.13 -14.34
C PHE A 75 20.76 0.64 -15.65
N SER A 76 19.53 0.88 -16.06
CA SER A 76 19.20 1.65 -17.27
C SER A 76 17.78 2.18 -17.18
N CYS A 77 17.53 3.35 -17.74
CA CYS A 77 16.20 3.84 -18.02
C CYS A 77 16.18 4.54 -19.38
N GLY A 78 14.99 4.71 -19.93
CA GLY A 78 14.84 5.30 -21.27
C GLY A 78 13.38 5.40 -21.70
N VAL A 79 13.17 6.06 -22.84
CA VAL A 79 11.87 6.09 -23.52
C VAL A 79 11.98 5.35 -24.85
N ILE A 80 11.12 4.35 -25.06
CA ILE A 80 11.06 3.51 -26.26
C ILE A 80 9.60 3.34 -26.67
N GLU A 81 9.30 3.59 -27.94
CA GLU A 81 7.95 3.37 -28.50
C GLU A 81 6.83 4.02 -27.67
N LYS A 82 7.09 5.22 -27.11
CA LYS A 82 6.21 5.99 -26.20
C LYS A 82 5.97 5.37 -24.82
N ASN A 83 6.81 4.41 -24.44
CA ASN A 83 6.82 3.82 -23.11
C ASN A 83 8.10 4.23 -22.41
N TYR A 84 7.99 4.62 -21.15
CA TYR A 84 9.17 4.75 -20.30
C TYR A 84 9.52 3.38 -19.73
N TYR A 85 10.79 3.02 -19.73
CA TYR A 85 11.27 1.81 -19.06
C TYR A 85 12.33 2.15 -18.01
N LEU A 86 12.35 1.33 -16.96
CA LEU A 86 13.32 1.37 -15.87
C LEU A 86 13.78 -0.07 -15.59
N ALA A 87 15.01 -0.40 -15.96
CA ALA A 87 15.68 -1.64 -15.62
C ALA A 87 16.48 -1.47 -14.33
N MET A 88 16.16 -2.28 -13.33
CA MET A 88 16.67 -2.19 -11.97
C MET A 88 17.00 -3.57 -11.41
N GLU A 89 17.66 -3.59 -10.26
CA GLU A 89 17.94 -4.85 -9.55
C GLU A 89 16.67 -5.58 -9.11
N ILE A 90 16.79 -6.90 -8.96
CA ILE A 90 15.71 -7.75 -8.46
C ILE A 90 15.80 -7.84 -6.95
N LEU A 91 14.68 -7.59 -6.29
CA LEU A 91 14.53 -7.67 -4.83
C LEU A 91 13.65 -8.87 -4.49
N GLY A 92 14.29 -9.99 -4.13
CA GLY A 92 13.63 -11.29 -3.93
C GLY A 92 12.94 -11.50 -2.58
N GLY A 93 13.13 -10.59 -1.62
CA GLY A 93 12.61 -10.71 -0.24
C GLY A 93 11.15 -10.27 -0.05
N GLY A 94 10.45 -9.91 -1.13
CA GLY A 94 9.07 -9.43 -1.09
C GLY A 94 8.95 -7.96 -0.65
N ASP A 95 7.71 -7.51 -0.37
CA ASP A 95 7.39 -6.15 0.05
C ASP A 95 6.93 -6.06 1.52
N LEU A 96 7.01 -4.86 2.08
CA LEU A 96 6.64 -4.59 3.48
C LEU A 96 5.13 -4.76 3.71
N ALA A 97 4.27 -4.54 2.71
CA ALA A 97 2.83 -4.72 2.87
C ALA A 97 2.50 -6.19 3.19
N HIS A 98 3.13 -7.12 2.47
CA HIS A 98 3.04 -8.54 2.76
C HIS A 98 3.66 -8.90 4.11
N LYS A 99 4.83 -8.33 4.43
CA LYS A 99 5.50 -8.58 5.72
C LYS A 99 4.66 -8.12 6.93
N ILE A 100 3.98 -6.98 6.85
CA ILE A 100 3.05 -6.51 7.89
C ILE A 100 1.92 -7.51 8.10
N LYS A 101 1.31 -8.02 7.01
CA LYS A 101 0.23 -9.02 7.08
C LYS A 101 0.69 -10.34 7.69
N SER A 102 1.92 -10.76 7.41
CA SER A 102 2.52 -11.99 7.95
C SER A 102 2.98 -11.86 9.40
N GLY A 103 2.94 -10.65 9.96
CA GLY A 103 3.41 -10.34 11.31
C GLY A 103 4.83 -9.79 11.31
N ILE A 104 5.01 -8.65 11.97
CA ILE A 104 6.28 -7.95 12.08
C ILE A 104 6.56 -7.59 13.54
N THR A 105 7.80 -7.79 13.97
CA THR A 105 8.21 -7.43 15.33
C THR A 105 8.52 -5.93 15.43
N GLU A 106 8.51 -5.40 16.66
CA GLU A 106 8.92 -4.01 16.91
C GLU A 106 10.37 -3.77 16.50
N LEU A 107 11.26 -4.72 16.79
CA LEU A 107 12.67 -4.63 16.42
C LEU A 107 12.84 -4.54 14.89
N GLU A 108 12.13 -5.37 14.13
CA GLU A 108 12.13 -5.29 12.66
C GLU A 108 11.57 -3.96 12.17
N SER A 109 10.45 -3.53 12.72
CA SER A 109 9.81 -2.24 12.37
C SER A 109 10.80 -1.08 12.51
N PHE A 110 11.55 -1.03 13.62
CA PHE A 110 12.53 0.02 13.86
C PHE A 110 13.81 -0.13 13.01
N ASN A 111 14.22 -1.35 12.64
CA ASN A 111 15.32 -1.56 11.70
C ASN A 111 14.94 -1.06 10.29
N ILE A 112 13.74 -1.39 9.83
CA ILE A 112 13.19 -0.92 8.55
C ILE A 112 13.09 0.61 8.55
N MET A 113 12.55 1.21 9.61
CA MET A 113 12.49 2.68 9.75
C MET A 113 13.87 3.32 9.67
N LEU A 114 14.89 2.71 10.28
CA LEU A 114 16.24 3.24 10.25
C LEU A 114 16.82 3.19 8.82
N ASP A 115 16.59 2.09 8.10
CA ASP A 115 17.05 1.92 6.73
C ASP A 115 16.35 2.88 5.76
N MET A 116 15.03 3.07 5.91
CA MET A 116 14.28 4.07 5.14
C MET A 116 14.73 5.50 5.46
N ALA A 117 14.99 5.81 6.74
CA ALA A 117 15.48 7.14 7.10
C ALA A 117 16.87 7.43 6.50
N LYS A 118 17.75 6.42 6.38
CA LYS A 118 19.04 6.57 5.67
C LYS A 118 18.86 6.77 4.17
N ALA A 119 17.96 6.00 3.55
CA ALA A 119 17.63 6.16 2.13
C ALA A 119 17.15 7.59 1.83
N LEU A 120 16.20 8.09 2.62
CA LEU A 120 15.70 9.46 2.47
C LEU A 120 16.77 10.51 2.77
N GLU A 121 17.62 10.31 3.77
CA GLU A 121 18.75 11.22 4.00
C GLU A 121 19.66 11.33 2.77
N HIS A 122 19.91 10.21 2.08
CA HIS A 122 20.71 10.20 0.86
C HIS A 122 20.06 10.96 -0.29
N SER A 123 18.74 10.81 -0.50
CA SER A 123 18.01 11.48 -1.57
C SER A 123 17.75 12.96 -1.28
N HIS A 124 17.37 13.31 -0.04
CA HIS A 124 17.09 14.68 0.38
C HIS A 124 18.34 15.57 0.28
N LYS A 125 19.53 15.05 0.63
CA LYS A 125 20.81 15.75 0.43
C LYS A 125 21.12 16.07 -1.04
N ARG A 126 20.45 15.42 -1.99
CA ARG A 126 20.54 15.66 -3.44
C ARG A 126 19.35 16.44 -3.99
N GLY A 127 18.47 16.94 -3.12
CA GLY A 127 17.28 17.71 -3.51
C GLY A 127 16.12 16.87 -4.04
N THR A 128 16.13 15.54 -3.82
CA THR A 128 15.11 14.64 -4.34
C THR A 128 14.22 14.12 -3.21
N LEU A 129 12.92 14.44 -3.30
CA LEU A 129 11.87 13.89 -2.43
C LEU A 129 11.33 12.58 -3.02
N HIS A 130 10.95 11.64 -2.16
CA HIS A 130 10.39 10.35 -2.60
C HIS A 130 8.92 10.48 -3.04
N ARG A 131 8.08 11.16 -2.24
CA ARG A 131 6.66 11.48 -2.53
C ARG A 131 5.70 10.30 -2.65
N ASP A 132 6.13 9.05 -2.63
CA ASP A 132 5.20 7.88 -2.64
C ASP A 132 5.62 6.79 -1.63
N ILE A 133 6.01 7.20 -0.42
CA ILE A 133 6.40 6.23 0.61
C ILE A 133 5.17 5.47 1.10
N LYS A 134 5.20 4.15 0.96
CA LYS A 134 4.18 3.20 1.40
C LYS A 134 4.79 1.80 1.48
N PRO A 135 4.18 0.85 2.21
CA PRO A 135 4.71 -0.50 2.37
C PRO A 135 4.96 -1.24 1.07
N GLU A 136 4.16 -1.01 0.02
CA GLU A 136 4.34 -1.64 -1.29
C GLU A 136 5.60 -1.15 -2.03
N ASN A 137 6.16 0.00 -1.64
CA ASN A 137 7.37 0.57 -2.22
C ASN A 137 8.62 0.32 -1.34
N ILE A 138 8.48 -0.46 -0.27
CA ILE A 138 9.59 -0.87 0.60
C ILE A 138 9.77 -2.37 0.39
N LEU A 139 10.74 -2.73 -0.43
CA LEU A 139 11.05 -4.11 -0.79
C LEU A 139 12.26 -4.61 -0.01
N PHE A 140 12.54 -5.91 -0.10
CA PHE A 140 13.65 -6.53 0.60
C PHE A 140 14.57 -7.29 -0.34
N HIS A 141 15.87 -7.23 -0.06
CA HIS A 141 16.80 -8.27 -0.50
C HIS A 141 16.50 -9.60 0.22
N GLU A 142 17.03 -10.70 -0.29
CA GLU A 142 16.85 -12.03 0.33
C GLU A 142 17.45 -12.12 1.74
N ASP A 143 18.44 -11.29 2.05
CA ASP A 143 19.04 -11.17 3.39
C ASP A 143 18.21 -10.34 4.38
N GLY A 144 17.08 -9.78 3.93
CA GLY A 144 16.16 -8.98 4.73
C GLY A 144 16.49 -7.49 4.81
N GLN A 145 17.49 -6.99 4.06
CA GLN A 145 17.76 -5.55 3.98
C GLN A 145 16.62 -4.82 3.25
N ALA A 146 16.09 -3.76 3.86
CA ALA A 146 15.02 -2.96 3.29
C ALA A 146 15.56 -1.98 2.23
N VAL A 147 14.89 -1.92 1.09
CA VAL A 147 15.24 -1.13 -0.08
C VAL A 147 14.03 -0.32 -0.53
N LEU A 148 14.21 0.99 -0.64
CA LEU A 148 13.21 1.90 -1.14
C LEU A 148 13.21 1.92 -2.67
N VAL A 149 12.05 1.65 -3.26
CA VAL A 149 11.83 1.64 -4.72
C VAL A 149 10.82 2.72 -5.11
N ASP A 150 10.69 3.01 -6.40
CA ASP A 150 9.62 3.88 -6.92
C ASP A 150 9.61 5.30 -6.33
N PHE A 151 10.79 5.95 -6.32
CA PHE A 151 10.88 7.42 -6.25
C PHE A 151 9.90 7.99 -7.26
N GLY A 152 9.00 8.90 -6.85
CA GLY A 152 7.74 9.20 -7.52
C GLY A 152 7.76 9.65 -8.99
N ILE A 153 8.09 8.72 -9.90
CA ILE A 153 8.45 8.85 -11.33
C ILE A 153 7.47 9.69 -12.17
N ALA A 154 6.23 9.95 -11.73
CA ALA A 154 5.24 10.69 -12.52
C ALA A 154 4.34 11.64 -11.72
N LYS A 155 4.57 11.86 -10.42
CA LYS A 155 3.64 12.70 -9.61
C LYS A 155 4.02 14.17 -9.54
N ALA A 156 5.11 14.58 -10.19
CA ALA A 156 5.59 15.96 -10.20
C ALA A 156 4.66 16.92 -10.96
N GLN A 157 3.72 16.44 -11.79
CA GLN A 157 2.76 17.29 -12.50
C GLN A 157 1.35 17.33 -11.93
N ASN A 158 1.09 16.67 -10.80
CA ASN A 158 -0.09 17.00 -9.98
C ASN A 158 0.11 18.32 -9.20
N THR A 159 1.05 19.18 -9.64
CA THR A 159 0.99 20.62 -9.41
C THR A 159 -0.32 21.14 -9.99
N VAL A 160 -1.15 21.70 -9.10
CA VAL A 160 -2.50 22.24 -9.35
C VAL A 160 -3.60 21.17 -9.25
N SER A 161 -3.94 20.84 -8.00
CA SER A 161 -5.34 20.64 -7.57
C SER A 161 -6.21 19.72 -8.44
N GLU A 162 -6.01 18.39 -8.34
CA GLU A 162 -7.11 17.45 -8.63
C GLU A 162 -8.19 17.46 -7.54
N PHE A 163 -8.01 18.25 -6.47
CA PHE A 163 -9.08 18.59 -5.53
C PHE A 163 -10.27 19.33 -6.18
N THR A 164 -10.10 19.96 -7.35
CA THR A 164 -11.07 20.93 -7.89
C THR A 164 -11.66 20.62 -9.27
N ARG A 165 -11.48 19.43 -9.85
CA ARG A 165 -12.08 19.18 -11.18
C ARG A 165 -12.89 17.91 -11.39
N VAL A 166 -12.64 16.79 -10.70
CA VAL A 166 -13.41 15.54 -10.98
C VAL A 166 -13.59 14.61 -9.76
N GLY A 167 -13.27 15.00 -8.52
CA GLY A 167 -13.55 14.15 -7.34
C GLY A 167 -12.85 12.79 -7.32
N ALA A 168 -11.90 12.54 -8.23
CA ALA A 168 -11.08 11.34 -8.26
C ALA A 168 -9.69 11.71 -7.75
N VAL A 169 -9.37 11.33 -6.52
CA VAL A 169 -7.97 11.32 -6.06
C VAL A 169 -7.28 10.19 -6.80
N VAL A 170 -6.41 10.51 -7.77
CA VAL A 170 -5.55 9.48 -8.39
C VAL A 170 -4.39 9.16 -7.44
N GLY A 171 -4.56 8.14 -6.60
CA GLY A 171 -3.51 7.62 -5.71
C GLY A 171 -4.04 6.96 -4.44
N THR A 172 -3.13 6.46 -3.60
CA THR A 172 -3.44 5.88 -2.28
C THR A 172 -3.28 6.98 -1.22
N PRO A 173 -4.36 7.63 -0.74
CA PRO A 173 -4.27 8.79 0.17
C PRO A 173 -3.78 8.43 1.58
N HIS A 174 -3.76 7.15 1.94
CA HIS A 174 -3.41 6.64 3.26
C HIS A 174 -2.04 7.05 3.80
N TYR A 175 -1.11 7.49 2.95
CA TYR A 175 0.25 7.92 3.34
C TYR A 175 0.53 9.38 3.01
N MET A 176 -0.51 10.13 2.62
CA MET A 176 -0.36 11.52 2.20
C MET A 176 -0.15 12.42 3.41
N SER A 177 0.81 13.35 3.31
CA SER A 177 0.99 14.38 4.33
C SER A 177 -0.14 15.43 4.28
N PRO A 178 -0.46 16.11 5.40
CA PRO A 178 -1.47 17.16 5.45
C PRO A 178 -1.25 18.26 4.41
N GLU A 179 -0.02 18.74 4.27
CA GLU A 179 0.35 19.77 3.30
C GLU A 179 0.11 19.32 1.85
N ARG A 180 0.34 18.03 1.54
CA ARG A 180 0.08 17.47 0.22
C ARG A 180 -1.41 17.32 -0.04
N ALA A 181 -2.19 16.88 0.95
CA ALA A 181 -3.65 16.81 0.86
C ALA A 181 -4.26 18.20 0.65
N LEU A 182 -3.65 19.24 1.22
CA LEU A 182 -4.08 20.63 1.04
C LEU A 182 -3.51 21.30 -0.23
N GLY A 183 -2.72 20.59 -1.04
CA GLY A 183 -2.08 21.15 -2.23
C GLY A 183 -1.09 22.28 -1.94
N LYS A 184 -0.48 22.28 -0.74
CA LYS A 184 0.58 23.22 -0.35
C LYS A 184 1.94 22.72 -0.84
N GLU A 185 2.92 23.62 -0.81
CA GLU A 185 4.32 23.26 -1.04
C GLU A 185 4.77 22.16 -0.08
N ILE A 186 5.50 21.20 -0.62
CA ILE A 186 6.01 20.02 0.11
C ILE A 186 7.53 20.06 0.18
N ASP A 187 8.08 19.55 1.28
CA ASP A 187 9.51 19.38 1.49
C ASP A 187 9.82 17.99 2.09
N GLU A 188 11.06 17.77 2.52
CA GLU A 188 11.51 16.50 3.11
C GLU A 188 10.67 16.03 4.32
N ARG A 189 9.99 16.95 5.00
CA ARG A 189 9.14 16.64 6.16
C ARG A 189 7.84 15.94 5.75
N SER A 190 7.45 16.02 4.47
CA SER A 190 6.34 15.24 3.92
C SER A 190 6.70 13.75 3.83
N ASP A 191 7.93 13.42 3.43
CA ASP A 191 8.41 12.03 3.41
C ASP A 191 8.54 11.48 4.85
N ILE A 192 8.99 12.31 5.79
CA ILE A 192 9.04 11.96 7.23
C ILE A 192 7.65 11.64 7.78
N TYR A 193 6.62 12.40 7.39
CA TYR A 193 5.24 12.11 7.78
C TYR A 193 4.78 10.75 7.25
N ALA A 194 5.03 10.48 5.96
CA ALA A 194 4.65 9.20 5.34
C ALA A 194 5.36 8.01 6.02
N LEU A 195 6.62 8.16 6.42
CA LEU A 195 7.30 7.16 7.26
C LEU A 195 6.64 6.97 8.63
N GLY A 196 6.11 8.04 9.24
CA GLY A 196 5.30 7.95 10.45
C GLY A 196 4.06 7.08 10.28
N VAL A 197 3.39 7.21 9.14
CA VAL A 197 2.21 6.41 8.80
C VAL A 197 2.61 4.94 8.65
N VAL A 198 3.71 4.67 7.92
CA VAL A 198 4.24 3.30 7.76
C VAL A 198 4.63 2.69 9.11
N LEU A 199 5.27 3.44 10.01
CA LEU A 199 5.59 2.97 11.35
C LEU A 199 4.34 2.60 12.14
N TYR A 200 3.31 3.45 12.13
CA TYR A 200 2.05 3.14 12.79
C TYR A 200 1.45 1.83 12.24
N GLU A 201 1.44 1.66 10.93
CA GLU A 201 0.88 0.45 10.31
C GLU A 201 1.68 -0.80 10.67
N MET A 202 3.01 -0.73 10.73
CA MET A 202 3.84 -1.84 11.22
C MET A 202 3.54 -2.18 12.69
N LEU A 203 3.34 -1.18 13.54
CA LEU A 203 3.08 -1.39 14.97
C LEU A 203 1.66 -1.90 15.25
N MET A 204 0.69 -1.49 14.44
CA MET A 204 -0.74 -1.72 14.69
C MET A 204 -1.38 -2.74 13.74
N GLY A 205 -0.72 -3.10 12.64
CA GLY A 205 -1.26 -3.98 11.60
C GLY A 205 -2.43 -3.36 10.80
N LYS A 206 -2.68 -2.06 10.95
CA LYS A 206 -3.78 -1.32 10.31
C LYS A 206 -3.37 0.11 9.99
N LYS A 207 -4.05 0.74 9.01
CA LYS A 207 -3.81 2.13 8.62
C LYS A 207 -4.06 3.10 9.79
N VAL A 208 -3.37 4.25 9.77
CA VAL A 208 -3.59 5.35 10.74
C VAL A 208 -5.02 5.86 10.65
N PHE A 209 -5.43 6.20 9.44
CA PHE A 209 -6.77 6.61 9.09
C PHE A 209 -7.28 5.68 7.99
N ASP A 210 -8.52 5.25 8.15
CA ASP A 210 -9.24 4.43 7.20
C ASP A 210 -10.63 5.05 7.00
N GLY A 211 -11.13 5.04 5.78
CA GLY A 211 -12.35 5.78 5.42
C GLY A 211 -12.97 5.24 4.14
N GLY A 212 -14.29 5.43 4.00
CA GLY A 212 -15.05 4.88 2.88
C GLY A 212 -14.65 5.44 1.51
N ASP A 213 -13.94 6.57 1.47
CA ASP A 213 -13.42 7.15 0.24
C ASP A 213 -12.10 7.91 0.45
N THR A 214 -11.50 8.30 -0.68
CA THR A 214 -10.20 8.98 -0.71
C THR A 214 -10.20 10.39 -0.11
N PHE A 215 -11.34 11.08 -0.17
CA PHE A 215 -11.51 12.40 0.42
C PHE A 215 -11.56 12.30 1.94
N ALA A 216 -12.32 11.34 2.49
CA ALA A 216 -12.40 11.09 3.92
C ALA A 216 -11.02 10.79 4.52
N ILE A 217 -10.22 9.96 3.86
CA ILE A 217 -8.85 9.65 4.30
C ILE A 217 -7.96 10.91 4.26
N SER A 218 -8.02 11.68 3.17
CA SER A 218 -7.26 12.93 3.04
C SER A 218 -7.65 13.96 4.10
N TYR A 219 -8.96 14.11 4.37
CA TYR A 219 -9.49 14.94 5.44
C TYR A 219 -8.96 14.50 6.80
N ALA A 220 -8.93 13.20 7.07
CA ALA A 220 -8.42 12.66 8.33
C ALA A 220 -6.93 12.96 8.54
N HIS A 221 -6.12 12.84 7.49
CA HIS A 221 -4.72 13.28 7.56
C HIS A 221 -4.58 14.74 7.95
N VAL A 222 -5.48 15.62 7.52
CA VAL A 222 -5.44 17.05 7.86
C VAL A 222 -6.01 17.36 9.24
N HIS A 223 -7.14 16.77 9.62
CA HIS A 223 -7.96 17.26 10.73
C HIS A 223 -8.09 16.28 11.90
N GLU A 224 -8.09 14.98 11.65
CA GLU A 224 -8.33 13.99 12.71
C GLU A 224 -7.10 13.87 13.62
N PRO A 225 -7.29 13.68 14.93
CA PRO A 225 -6.18 13.52 15.86
C PRO A 225 -5.39 12.26 15.54
N ILE A 226 -4.12 12.25 15.97
CA ILE A 226 -3.28 11.05 15.87
C ILE A 226 -3.84 10.02 16.86
N PRO A 227 -4.13 8.77 16.43
CA PRO A 227 -4.66 7.76 17.34
C PRO A 227 -3.72 7.49 18.52
N GLU A 228 -4.30 7.31 19.71
CA GLU A 228 -3.58 6.85 20.88
C GLU A 228 -3.24 5.35 20.75
N LEU A 229 -1.99 5.01 21.02
CA LEU A 229 -1.50 3.63 21.03
C LEU A 229 -1.98 2.90 22.29
N PRO A 230 -2.18 1.58 22.21
CA PRO A 230 -2.48 0.77 23.39
C PRO A 230 -1.33 0.82 24.41
N GLU A 231 -1.61 0.50 25.68
CA GLU A 231 -0.65 0.56 26.78
C GLU A 231 0.67 -0.15 26.48
N GLU A 232 0.60 -1.32 25.84
CA GLU A 232 1.76 -2.11 25.42
C GLU A 232 2.72 -1.37 24.48
N LYS A 233 2.21 -0.38 23.73
CA LYS A 233 2.95 0.42 22.73
C LYS A 233 3.03 1.91 23.07
N ALA A 234 2.56 2.31 24.26
CA ALA A 234 2.49 3.72 24.67
C ALA A 234 3.87 4.41 24.70
N ASN A 235 4.95 3.64 24.88
CA ASN A 235 6.33 4.11 24.79
C ASN A 235 6.71 4.69 23.40
N TYR A 236 5.95 4.37 22.35
CA TYR A 236 6.14 4.89 20.98
C TYR A 236 5.28 6.11 20.67
N GLN A 237 4.31 6.48 21.52
CA GLN A 237 3.35 7.57 21.25
C GLN A 237 4.06 8.89 20.96
N SER A 238 5.06 9.26 21.78
CA SER A 238 5.81 10.51 21.60
C SER A 238 6.56 10.58 20.26
N LEU A 239 7.05 9.45 19.75
CA LEU A 239 7.69 9.38 18.44
C LEU A 239 6.66 9.55 17.33
N LEU A 240 5.52 8.83 17.41
CA LEU A 240 4.45 8.94 16.42
C LEU A 240 3.82 10.33 16.39
N ASN A 241 3.59 10.95 17.55
CA ASN A 241 3.10 12.33 17.65
C ASN A 241 4.01 13.30 16.91
N LYS A 242 5.34 13.10 17.01
CA LYS A 242 6.31 13.94 16.30
C LYS A 242 6.40 13.65 14.80
N LEU A 243 6.33 12.38 14.39
CA LEU A 243 6.33 12.02 12.96
C LEU A 243 5.06 12.50 12.25
N LEU A 244 3.91 12.33 12.90
CA LEU A 244 2.56 12.57 12.35
C LEU A 244 2.00 13.95 12.72
N ALA A 245 2.82 14.85 13.26
CA ALA A 245 2.38 16.20 13.60
C ALA A 245 1.79 16.90 12.35
N LYS A 246 0.63 17.54 12.51
CA LYS A 246 -0.10 18.11 11.38
C LYS A 246 0.66 19.28 10.76
N ASN A 247 1.26 20.12 11.60
CA ASN A 247 2.16 21.18 11.17
C ASN A 247 3.58 20.60 10.92
N PRO A 248 4.18 20.79 9.73
CA PRO A 248 5.55 20.35 9.44
C PRO A 248 6.61 20.88 10.41
N ASP A 249 6.43 22.08 10.97
CA ASP A 249 7.40 22.67 11.91
C ASP A 249 7.48 21.92 13.25
N ASP A 250 6.44 21.15 13.60
CA ASP A 250 6.40 20.34 14.81
C ASP A 250 7.04 18.95 14.62
N ARG A 251 7.43 18.60 13.38
CA ARG A 251 8.05 17.31 13.04
C ARG A 251 9.56 17.30 13.29
N PHE A 252 10.19 16.16 13.01
CA PHE A 252 11.64 16.15 12.77
C PHE A 252 11.94 17.02 11.55
N GLN A 253 12.88 17.95 11.69
CA GLN A 253 13.16 18.92 10.62
C GLN A 253 14.04 18.35 9.51
N ASN A 254 14.64 17.17 9.74
CA ASN A 254 15.35 16.40 8.73
C ASN A 254 15.49 14.94 9.16
N THR A 255 15.88 14.10 8.20
CA THR A 255 16.09 12.66 8.39
C THR A 255 17.26 12.37 9.33
N THR A 256 18.28 13.22 9.42
CA THR A 256 19.39 13.06 10.39
C THR A 256 18.88 13.09 11.85
N GLN A 257 17.97 14.01 12.17
CA GLN A 257 17.33 14.05 13.50
C GLN A 257 16.51 12.78 13.77
N LEU A 258 15.76 12.30 12.78
CA LEU A 258 15.00 11.06 12.88
C LEU A 258 15.90 9.84 13.10
N ILE A 259 16.98 9.69 12.32
CA ILE A 259 17.98 8.62 12.47
C ILE A 259 18.53 8.60 13.90
N SER A 260 18.89 9.77 14.45
CA SER A 260 19.39 9.86 15.82
C SER A 260 18.37 9.36 16.84
N GLN A 261 17.08 9.61 16.62
CA GLN A 261 16.03 9.16 17.52
C GLN A 261 15.76 7.66 17.38
N LEU A 262 15.67 7.14 16.15
CA LEU A 262 15.46 5.70 15.87
C LEU A 262 16.56 4.84 16.49
N LYS A 263 17.82 5.28 16.44
CA LYS A 263 18.95 4.60 17.09
C LYS A 263 18.76 4.44 18.61
N LYS A 264 18.12 5.39 19.29
CA LYS A 264 17.83 5.29 20.74
C LYS A 264 16.79 4.23 21.03
N TYR A 265 15.75 4.11 20.19
CA TYR A 265 14.73 3.07 20.30
C TYR A 265 15.32 1.68 20.02
N LEU A 266 16.12 1.54 18.97
CA LEU A 266 16.80 0.28 18.66
C LEU A 266 17.71 -0.20 19.79
N ARG A 267 18.43 0.70 20.46
CA ARG A 267 19.26 0.33 21.61
C ARG A 267 18.44 -0.20 22.79
N ARG A 268 17.19 0.24 22.97
CA ARG A 268 16.29 -0.27 24.02
C ARG A 268 15.66 -1.61 23.65
N LEU A 269 15.42 -1.84 22.37
CA LEU A 269 14.81 -3.06 21.83
C LEU A 269 15.80 -4.21 21.69
N LYS A 270 17.09 -3.92 21.47
CA LYS A 270 18.12 -4.97 21.47
C LYS A 270 18.32 -5.48 22.90
N PRO A 271 18.21 -6.80 23.14
CA PRO A 271 18.49 -7.36 24.45
C PRO A 271 19.91 -6.98 24.87
N MET A 272 20.07 -6.55 26.12
CA MET A 272 21.35 -6.13 26.69
C MET A 272 22.22 -7.37 26.95
N ASN A 273 22.73 -7.99 25.89
CA ASN A 273 23.76 -9.01 25.98
C ASN A 273 25.13 -8.32 25.97
N ASP A 274 25.49 -7.64 27.07
CA ASP A 274 26.90 -7.39 27.45
C ASP A 274 26.98 -6.60 28.76
N THR A 275 26.66 -7.27 29.88
CA THR A 275 27.27 -6.99 31.19
C THR A 275 27.33 -8.29 31.98
N THR A 276 28.13 -9.24 31.51
CA THR A 276 28.72 -10.22 32.42
C THR A 276 30.23 -10.12 32.27
N HIS A 277 30.83 -9.71 33.38
CA HIS A 277 32.25 -9.55 33.59
C HIS A 277 33.10 -10.66 32.95
N SER A 278 34.24 -10.23 32.43
CA SER A 278 35.42 -11.03 32.13
C SER A 278 35.57 -12.24 33.07
N PHE A 279 35.38 -13.43 32.52
CA PHE A 279 36.14 -14.60 32.96
C PHE A 279 36.92 -15.12 31.76
N ALA A 280 38.24 -15.02 31.86
CA ALA A 280 39.17 -15.61 30.92
C ALA A 280 38.96 -17.14 30.85
N PRO A 281 39.17 -17.78 29.70
CA PRO A 281 39.10 -19.23 29.59
C PRO A 281 40.38 -19.85 30.17
N LEU A 282 40.24 -20.81 31.09
CA LEU A 282 41.30 -21.79 31.38
C LEU A 282 41.11 -23.01 30.46
N PRO A 283 42.20 -23.67 30.02
CA PRO A 283 42.14 -24.72 29.03
C PRO A 283 41.82 -26.10 29.65
N ASP A 284 40.96 -26.81 28.93
CA ASP A 284 40.91 -28.24 28.61
C ASP A 284 41.32 -29.30 29.65
N MET A 285 40.38 -30.22 29.97
CA MET A 285 40.70 -31.64 30.24
C MET A 285 39.54 -32.57 29.82
N ALA A 286 39.74 -33.20 28.67
CA ALA A 286 39.62 -34.65 28.45
C ALA A 286 38.37 -35.40 28.95
N GLY A 287 37.52 -35.78 27.99
CA GLY A 287 37.36 -37.17 27.60
C GLY A 287 36.52 -38.09 28.49
N MET A 288 35.36 -38.51 27.98
CA MET A 288 34.91 -39.90 28.13
C MET A 288 34.02 -40.31 26.95
N LYS A 289 34.50 -41.30 26.21
CA LYS A 289 33.78 -42.10 25.21
C LYS A 289 32.79 -43.03 25.91
N ASN A 290 31.63 -43.28 25.30
CA ASN A 290 31.04 -44.63 25.11
C ASN A 290 29.71 -44.50 24.33
N LYS A 291 29.61 -45.05 23.12
CA LYS A 291 29.29 -46.45 22.72
C LYS A 291 27.79 -46.67 22.48
N SER A 292 27.47 -46.71 21.18
CA SER A 292 26.52 -47.60 20.45
C SER A 292 25.60 -48.54 21.25
N SER A 293 24.30 -48.59 20.90
CA SER A 293 23.71 -49.61 20.00
C SER A 293 22.17 -49.45 19.88
N PRO A 294 21.50 -50.09 18.89
CA PRO A 294 20.22 -49.61 18.31
C PRO A 294 18.98 -50.52 18.58
N LEU A 295 17.85 -50.13 17.92
CA LEU A 295 16.71 -50.95 17.41
C LEU A 295 15.36 -50.90 18.21
N PRO A 296 14.20 -51.35 17.66
CA PRO A 296 13.27 -50.65 16.74
C PRO A 296 11.78 -50.65 17.22
N PHE A 297 10.85 -50.02 16.47
CA PHE A 297 9.55 -50.55 15.95
C PHE A 297 8.52 -49.43 15.63
N ILE A 298 8.10 -49.41 14.35
CA ILE A 298 6.72 -49.34 13.82
C ILE A 298 5.66 -48.62 14.67
N ILE A 299 5.06 -47.55 14.12
CA ILE A 299 3.61 -47.40 13.83
C ILE A 299 3.46 -46.33 12.73
N THR A 300 3.31 -46.80 11.50
CA THR A 300 2.62 -46.12 10.40
C THR A 300 1.14 -46.52 10.45
N GLY A 301 0.21 -45.58 10.26
CA GLY A 301 -1.08 -45.93 9.66
C GLY A 301 -2.36 -45.28 10.18
N ALA A 302 -2.38 -44.59 11.32
CA ALA A 302 -3.66 -44.12 11.90
C ALA A 302 -3.98 -42.62 11.72
N ILE A 303 -3.01 -41.76 11.39
CA ILE A 303 -3.22 -40.30 11.36
C ILE A 303 -3.62 -39.78 9.95
N VAL A 304 -3.31 -40.52 8.89
CA VAL A 304 -3.59 -40.07 7.50
C VAL A 304 -5.05 -40.35 7.07
N VAL A 305 -5.71 -41.34 7.67
CA VAL A 305 -7.09 -41.72 7.27
C VAL A 305 -8.15 -40.75 7.82
N ILE A 306 -7.91 -40.13 8.98
CA ILE A 306 -8.86 -39.18 9.59
C ILE A 306 -8.88 -37.83 8.83
N ALA A 307 -7.74 -37.39 8.29
CA ALA A 307 -7.64 -36.16 7.52
C ALA A 307 -8.33 -36.27 6.13
N VAL A 308 -8.26 -37.45 5.50
CA VAL A 308 -8.88 -37.69 4.19
C VAL A 308 -10.41 -37.82 4.30
N LEU A 309 -10.91 -38.43 5.38
CA LEU A 309 -12.36 -38.55 5.60
C LEU A 309 -13.04 -37.22 5.98
N LEU A 310 -12.34 -36.32 6.66
CA LEU A 310 -12.83 -34.96 6.93
C LEU A 310 -12.80 -34.07 5.67
N GLY A 311 -11.82 -34.26 4.78
CA GLY A 311 -11.75 -33.54 3.50
C GLY A 311 -12.88 -33.90 2.54
N ILE A 312 -13.28 -35.18 2.48
CA ILE A 312 -14.37 -35.65 1.61
C ILE A 312 -15.74 -35.21 2.14
N TRP A 313 -15.90 -35.07 3.46
CA TRP A 313 -17.14 -34.54 4.06
C TRP A 313 -17.33 -33.04 3.77
N PHE A 314 -16.24 -32.25 3.77
CA PHE A 314 -16.32 -30.82 3.48
C PHE A 314 -16.56 -30.52 1.99
N MET A 315 -16.13 -31.40 1.08
CA MET A 315 -16.33 -31.24 -0.37
C MET A 315 -17.74 -31.59 -0.87
N ASN A 316 -18.63 -32.14 -0.03
CA ASN A 316 -19.94 -32.62 -0.47
C ASN A 316 -21.14 -31.81 0.08
N GLN A 317 -20.92 -30.53 0.40
CA GLN A 317 -21.96 -29.59 0.84
C GLN A 317 -22.06 -28.36 -0.08
N GLN A 318 -22.13 -28.60 -1.39
CA GLN A 318 -22.72 -27.63 -2.32
C GLN A 318 -23.80 -28.33 -3.15
N SER A 319 -25.03 -28.22 -2.68
CA SER A 319 -26.21 -28.45 -3.50
C SER A 319 -26.83 -27.10 -3.85
N ALA A 320 -26.89 -26.86 -5.15
CA ALA A 320 -27.81 -26.03 -5.92
C ALA A 320 -28.70 -25.02 -5.16
N ILE A 321 -28.52 -23.73 -5.46
CA ILE A 321 -29.60 -22.75 -5.39
C ILE A 321 -29.97 -22.40 -6.83
N GLU A 322 -31.22 -22.70 -7.17
CA GLU A 322 -31.86 -22.41 -8.45
C GLU A 322 -32.01 -20.91 -8.72
N ILE A 323 -32.00 -20.61 -10.02
CA ILE A 323 -32.12 -19.29 -10.63
C ILE A 323 -33.55 -18.75 -10.48
N ASN A 324 -33.67 -17.48 -10.10
CA ASN A 324 -34.41 -16.41 -10.80
C ASN A 324 -35.20 -15.49 -9.83
N GLN A 325 -34.62 -14.35 -9.50
CA GLN A 325 -35.26 -13.03 -9.47
C GLN A 325 -34.16 -11.97 -9.28
N THR A 326 -34.12 -11.01 -10.21
CA THR A 326 -33.24 -9.83 -10.29
C THR A 326 -32.59 -9.44 -8.96
N THR A 327 -31.35 -9.88 -8.74
CA THR A 327 -30.53 -9.49 -7.60
C THR A 327 -29.25 -8.88 -8.15
N LEU A 328 -28.96 -7.65 -7.70
CA LEU A 328 -27.74 -6.92 -7.99
C LEU A 328 -26.52 -7.82 -7.74
N THR A 329 -25.48 -7.69 -8.57
CA THR A 329 -24.21 -8.40 -8.33
C THR A 329 -23.61 -7.94 -6.99
N THR A 330 -22.71 -8.74 -6.40
CA THR A 330 -22.02 -8.37 -5.16
C THR A 330 -21.33 -6.99 -5.26
N GLU A 331 -20.77 -6.68 -6.42
CA GLU A 331 -20.14 -5.38 -6.70
C GLU A 331 -21.18 -4.24 -6.73
N GLN A 332 -22.33 -4.46 -7.37
CA GLN A 332 -23.43 -3.49 -7.39
C GLN A 332 -24.09 -3.29 -6.01
N GLN A 333 -24.11 -4.33 -5.16
CA GLN A 333 -24.59 -4.21 -3.77
C GLN A 333 -23.65 -3.35 -2.92
N ILE A 334 -22.34 -3.50 -3.10
CA ILE A 334 -21.32 -2.66 -2.43
C ILE A 334 -21.48 -1.21 -2.89
N GLU A 335 -21.53 -0.98 -4.21
CA GLU A 335 -21.67 0.38 -4.75
C GLU A 335 -22.98 1.07 -4.30
N MET A 336 -24.09 0.33 -4.26
CA MET A 336 -25.37 0.84 -3.74
C MET A 336 -25.25 1.21 -2.26
N SER A 337 -24.60 0.36 -1.46
CA SER A 337 -24.39 0.61 -0.03
C SER A 337 -23.51 1.84 0.21
N ASP A 338 -22.46 2.03 -0.59
CA ASP A 338 -21.58 3.19 -0.52
C ASP A 338 -22.33 4.48 -0.87
N LYS A 339 -23.15 4.46 -1.91
CA LYS A 339 -23.99 5.60 -2.31
C LYS A 339 -25.00 5.99 -1.22
N LEU A 340 -25.61 5.02 -0.54
CA LEU A 340 -26.50 5.28 0.59
C LEU A 340 -25.76 5.92 1.78
N GLY A 341 -24.57 5.42 2.09
CA GLY A 341 -23.71 5.99 3.13
C GLY A 341 -23.33 7.43 2.83
N ALA A 342 -22.86 7.71 1.61
CA ALA A 342 -22.51 9.06 1.16
C ALA A 342 -23.72 10.01 1.18
N ALA A 343 -24.90 9.54 0.74
CA ALA A 343 -26.12 10.34 0.74
C ALA A 343 -26.53 10.77 2.15
N GLU A 344 -26.45 9.88 3.14
CA GLU A 344 -26.79 10.18 4.54
C GLU A 344 -25.80 11.18 5.16
N VAL A 345 -24.50 11.09 4.83
CA VAL A 345 -23.50 12.07 5.29
C VAL A 345 -23.80 13.46 4.73
N HIS A 346 -24.08 13.57 3.43
CA HIS A 346 -24.46 14.84 2.80
C HIS A 346 -25.76 15.40 3.38
N PHE A 347 -26.73 14.55 3.68
CA PHE A 347 -27.97 14.94 4.34
C PHE A 347 -27.71 15.55 5.73
N ARG A 348 -26.88 14.90 6.56
CA ARG A 348 -26.55 15.39 7.92
C ARG A 348 -25.71 16.65 7.94
N THR A 349 -24.84 16.84 6.95
CA THR A 349 -23.96 18.01 6.83
C THR A 349 -24.65 19.21 6.15
N GLY A 350 -25.92 19.08 5.79
CA GLY A 350 -26.72 20.16 5.19
C GLY A 350 -26.50 20.35 3.69
N ASN A 351 -25.74 19.46 3.03
CA ASN A 351 -25.54 19.49 1.58
C ASN A 351 -26.67 18.74 0.85
N ILE A 352 -27.87 19.32 0.91
CA ILE A 352 -29.12 18.67 0.49
C ILE A 352 -29.15 18.31 -1.00
N SER A 353 -28.59 19.16 -1.87
CA SER A 353 -28.60 18.92 -3.32
C SER A 353 -27.80 17.66 -3.72
N PHE A 354 -26.71 17.37 -3.02
CA PHE A 354 -25.89 16.19 -3.29
C PHE A 354 -26.52 14.92 -2.70
N ALA A 355 -27.10 15.02 -1.50
CA ALA A 355 -27.87 13.92 -0.91
C ALA A 355 -29.02 13.50 -1.83
N GLU A 356 -29.76 14.46 -2.40
CA GLU A 356 -30.85 14.20 -3.36
C GLU A 356 -30.36 13.41 -4.59
N GLN A 357 -29.27 13.83 -5.22
CA GLN A 357 -28.71 13.18 -6.41
C GLN A 357 -28.28 11.72 -6.14
N LEU A 358 -27.70 11.47 -4.96
CA LEU A 358 -27.25 10.13 -4.58
C LEU A 358 -28.43 9.20 -4.29
N TYR A 359 -29.44 9.66 -3.54
CA TYR A 359 -30.66 8.86 -3.32
C TYR A 359 -31.41 8.58 -4.62
N GLU A 360 -31.49 9.55 -5.53
CA GLU A 360 -32.04 9.32 -6.87
C GLU A 360 -31.24 8.27 -7.64
N SER A 361 -29.91 8.37 -7.66
CA SER A 361 -29.05 7.40 -8.34
C SER A 361 -29.27 5.98 -7.79
N VAL A 362 -29.49 5.81 -6.49
CA VAL A 362 -29.80 4.50 -5.88
C VAL A 362 -31.11 3.96 -6.45
N LEU A 363 -32.16 4.78 -6.48
CA LEU A 363 -33.49 4.35 -6.93
C LEU A 363 -33.57 4.09 -8.45
N VAL A 364 -32.78 4.79 -9.25
CA VAL A 364 -32.82 4.65 -10.72
C VAL A 364 -31.89 3.55 -11.22
N ASN A 365 -30.69 3.42 -10.64
CA ASN A 365 -29.63 2.58 -11.21
C ASN A 365 -29.40 1.25 -10.48
N PHE A 366 -29.89 1.10 -9.25
CA PHE A 366 -29.60 -0.07 -8.41
C PHE A 366 -30.89 -0.76 -7.97
N ASP A 367 -31.60 -0.16 -7.02
CA ASP A 367 -32.83 -0.73 -6.48
C ASP A 367 -33.87 0.36 -6.27
N CYS A 368 -34.88 0.37 -7.14
CA CYS A 368 -35.97 1.33 -7.04
C CYS A 368 -36.85 1.12 -5.80
N LYS A 369 -36.74 -0.02 -5.11
CA LYS A 369 -37.50 -0.38 -3.90
C LYS A 369 -36.72 -0.13 -2.61
N GLU A 370 -35.49 0.38 -2.69
CA GLU A 370 -34.65 0.60 -1.52
C GLU A 370 -35.34 1.57 -0.51
N PRO A 371 -35.63 1.11 0.71
CA PRO A 371 -36.50 1.83 1.65
C PRO A 371 -35.92 3.15 2.14
N ASP A 372 -34.61 3.25 2.37
CA ASP A 372 -33.99 4.46 2.93
C ASP A 372 -33.99 5.59 1.91
N ALA A 373 -33.58 5.32 0.67
CA ALA A 373 -33.62 6.24 -0.45
C ALA A 373 -35.04 6.68 -0.77
N ARG A 374 -36.04 5.79 -0.71
CA ARG A 374 -37.46 6.18 -0.90
C ARG A 374 -37.92 7.17 0.17
N ASN A 375 -37.66 6.87 1.44
CA ASN A 375 -38.09 7.71 2.57
C ASN A 375 -37.42 9.09 2.51
N ARG A 376 -36.13 9.12 2.19
CA ARG A 376 -35.34 10.35 2.06
C ARG A 376 -35.76 11.16 0.85
N MET A 377 -35.88 10.54 -0.33
CA MET A 377 -36.25 11.24 -1.57
C MET A 377 -37.67 11.82 -1.49
N LYS A 378 -38.62 11.14 -0.84
CA LYS A 378 -39.96 11.65 -0.59
C LYS A 378 -39.97 12.93 0.26
N THR A 379 -38.99 13.06 1.15
CA THR A 379 -38.81 14.23 2.03
C THR A 379 -38.03 15.35 1.34
N LEU A 380 -37.00 15.00 0.57
CA LEU A 380 -36.10 15.95 -0.09
C LEU A 380 -36.71 16.56 -1.35
N ASN A 381 -37.30 15.75 -2.22
CA ASN A 381 -37.89 16.19 -3.47
C ASN A 381 -39.05 15.28 -3.90
N LYS A 382 -40.24 15.57 -3.36
CA LYS A 382 -41.46 14.79 -3.58
C LYS A 382 -41.85 14.67 -5.07
N VAL A 383 -41.69 15.74 -5.85
CA VAL A 383 -42.04 15.74 -7.28
C VAL A 383 -41.19 14.73 -8.05
N LYS A 384 -39.89 14.72 -7.78
CA LYS A 384 -38.95 13.80 -8.43
C LYS A 384 -39.13 12.36 -7.95
N TYR A 385 -39.41 12.17 -6.66
CA TYR A 385 -39.80 10.87 -6.12
C TYR A 385 -41.03 10.28 -6.84
N ASP A 386 -42.10 11.06 -6.99
CA ASP A 386 -43.33 10.59 -7.64
C ASP A 386 -43.08 10.20 -9.12
N GLN A 387 -42.18 10.91 -9.82
CA GLN A 387 -41.74 10.57 -11.19
C GLN A 387 -40.98 9.24 -11.24
N ILE A 388 -40.01 9.04 -10.33
CA ILE A 388 -39.17 7.83 -10.28
C ILE A 388 -40.03 6.60 -9.98
N ILE A 389 -40.92 6.67 -8.99
CA ILE A 389 -41.76 5.52 -8.63
C ILE A 389 -42.76 5.17 -9.73
N THR A 390 -43.37 6.17 -10.37
CA THR A 390 -44.25 5.95 -11.53
C THR A 390 -43.51 5.23 -12.67
N SER A 391 -42.25 5.61 -12.92
CA SER A 391 -41.41 4.94 -13.93
C SER A 391 -40.99 3.53 -13.51
N CYS A 392 -40.78 3.29 -12.21
CA CYS A 392 -40.44 1.96 -11.73
C CYS A 392 -41.62 0.97 -11.82
N ASP A 393 -42.84 1.42 -11.51
CA ASP A 393 -44.02 0.55 -11.58
C ASP A 393 -44.42 0.18 -13.01
N GLN A 394 -44.18 1.06 -14.00
CA GLN A 394 -44.41 0.78 -15.42
C GLN A 394 -43.44 -0.27 -15.99
N SER A 395 -42.22 -0.37 -15.46
CA SER A 395 -41.21 -1.33 -15.92
C SER A 395 -41.56 -2.81 -15.60
N ASN A 396 -42.53 -3.06 -14.71
CA ASN A 396 -42.99 -4.40 -14.33
C ASN A 396 -44.16 -4.94 -15.17
N HIS A 397 -44.75 -4.14 -16.07
CA HIS A 397 -45.87 -4.57 -16.93
C HIS A 397 -45.46 -4.89 -18.37
N SER A 398 -44.17 -4.91 -18.68
CA SER A 398 -43.64 -5.18 -20.03
C SER A 398 -42.72 -6.40 -20.12
N LYS A 399 -42.80 -7.33 -19.17
CA LYS A 399 -42.06 -8.60 -19.21
C LYS A 399 -42.98 -9.79 -19.04
#